data_AF-A0A1D6WKH9-F1
#
_entry.id   AF-A0A1D6WKH9-F1
#
_cell.length_a   1.000
_cell.length_b   1.000
_cell.length_c   1.000
_cell.angle_alpha   90.00
_cell.angle_beta   90.00
_cell.angle_gamma   90.00
#
_symmetry.space_group_name_H-M   'P 1'
#
loop_
_entity.id
_entity.type
_entity.pdbx_description
1 polymer ?
#
loop_
_entity_poly.entity_id
_entity_poly.type
_entity_poly.pdbx_seq_one_letter_code
_entity_poly.pdbx_strand_id
1 'polypeptide(L)'
;MIVLIIILIMKKVKWLFLTISPCDAAELWQLGSQDAATPIMQGIIDLHHDIFFFLILILVFVLWILVRALWHFHYKENAIPQRIVHGTTIEILRTIFPSLISIFITIPSFALSMDAPLIEAMLPSPNRSSSEDSFGLRVLCEPWPIIPNLGLESSILNRIRILEDSNSPFLLGKEKGEYWAEIKQSLRNSSSQREYYRGLDFENRDLLIREHKHSCYKIFREVLLSNPSLEEAAAYYPQESFIAFLNEKRDDPDFCHPGHSPAEVDRLEILFLNQVEKDIVRHGSESIHIKRVLGNLD
;
A
#
# COMPACT_ATOMS: atom_id res chain seq x y z
N MET A 1 -23.24 -18.49 -42.91
CA MET A 1 -22.93 -19.89 -42.54
C MET A 1 -22.05 -19.97 -41.29
N ILE A 2 -20.90 -19.30 -41.25
CA ILE A 2 -19.99 -19.28 -40.08
C ILE A 2 -20.68 -18.71 -38.81
N VAL A 3 -21.40 -17.60 -38.93
CA VAL A 3 -22.17 -17.00 -37.80
C VAL A 3 -23.23 -17.97 -37.25
N LEU A 4 -23.91 -18.72 -38.11
CA LEU A 4 -24.93 -19.69 -37.72
C LEU A 4 -24.32 -20.90 -36.98
N ILE A 5 -23.13 -21.35 -37.42
CA ILE A 5 -22.36 -22.43 -36.79
C ILE A 5 -21.86 -21.99 -35.41
N ILE A 6 -21.39 -20.75 -35.26
CA ILE A 6 -20.98 -20.18 -33.97
C ILE A 6 -22.17 -20.11 -33.00
N ILE A 7 -23.34 -19.62 -33.45
CA ILE A 7 -24.56 -19.58 -32.63
C ILE A 7 -25.00 -20.98 -32.18
N LEU A 8 -24.90 -21.99 -33.07
CA LEU A 8 -25.25 -23.38 -32.74
C LEU A 8 -24.26 -24.02 -31.76
N ILE A 9 -22.96 -23.73 -31.90
CA ILE A 9 -21.93 -24.17 -30.95
C ILE A 9 -22.16 -23.52 -29.58
N MET A 10 -22.47 -22.23 -29.53
CA MET A 10 -22.77 -21.51 -28.28
C MET A 10 -24.01 -22.04 -27.57
N LYS A 11 -25.08 -22.38 -28.32
CA LYS A 11 -26.28 -23.02 -27.73
C LYS A 11 -25.99 -24.39 -27.12
N LYS A 12 -25.09 -25.17 -27.73
CA LYS A 12 -24.66 -26.48 -27.21
C LYS A 12 -23.76 -26.36 -25.98
N VAL A 13 -22.85 -25.39 -25.95
CA VAL A 13 -21.96 -25.14 -24.80
C VAL A 13 -22.78 -24.73 -23.57
N LYS A 14 -23.80 -23.88 -23.74
CA LYS A 14 -24.70 -23.46 -22.65
C LYS A 14 -25.47 -24.64 -21.99
N TRP A 15 -25.70 -25.72 -22.73
CA TRP A 15 -26.44 -26.90 -22.25
C TRP A 15 -25.55 -27.96 -21.57
N LEU A 16 -24.22 -27.89 -21.76
CA LEU A 16 -23.29 -28.91 -21.25
C LEU A 16 -22.86 -28.65 -19.79
N PHE A 17 -23.09 -27.44 -19.26
CA PHE A 17 -22.68 -27.01 -17.92
C PHE A 17 -23.88 -26.79 -16.97
N LEU A 18 -24.82 -27.73 -16.95
CA LEU A 18 -25.79 -27.79 -15.84
C LEU A 18 -25.16 -28.53 -14.66
N THR A 19 -24.23 -27.86 -13.99
CA THR A 19 -23.70 -28.28 -12.69
C THR A 19 -24.73 -27.93 -11.63
N ILE A 20 -25.34 -28.95 -11.02
CA ILE A 20 -26.11 -28.78 -9.80
C ILE A 20 -25.07 -28.63 -8.69
N SER A 21 -24.78 -27.41 -8.25
CA SER A 21 -23.83 -27.15 -7.16
C SER A 21 -24.56 -26.78 -5.86
N PRO A 22 -24.22 -27.41 -4.72
CA PRO A 22 -24.61 -26.92 -3.41
C PRO A 22 -23.57 -25.91 -2.90
N CYS A 23 -24.00 -24.64 -2.73
CA CYS A 23 -23.36 -23.52 -2.02
C CYS A 23 -22.27 -22.68 -2.72
N ASP A 24 -22.42 -21.36 -2.52
CA ASP A 24 -21.55 -20.22 -2.88
C ASP A 24 -20.12 -20.33 -2.31
N ALA A 25 -19.26 -21.13 -2.92
CA ALA A 25 -17.83 -21.17 -2.60
C ALA A 25 -16.98 -21.18 -3.87
N ALA A 26 -15.72 -20.76 -3.73
CA ALA A 26 -14.75 -20.89 -4.82
C ALA A 26 -14.38 -22.37 -5.01
N GLU A 27 -14.54 -22.88 -6.22
CA GLU A 27 -14.19 -24.26 -6.57
C GLU A 27 -12.75 -24.36 -7.08
N LEU A 28 -12.12 -25.53 -6.84
CA LEU A 28 -10.75 -25.76 -7.29
C LEU A 28 -10.68 -25.70 -8.83
N TRP A 29 -9.79 -24.85 -9.37
CA TRP A 29 -9.62 -24.63 -10.82
C TRP A 29 -10.82 -24.00 -11.56
N GLN A 30 -11.70 -23.28 -10.86
CA GLN A 30 -12.81 -22.56 -11.48
C GLN A 30 -12.33 -21.42 -12.40
N LEU A 31 -12.82 -21.39 -13.64
CA LEU A 31 -12.45 -20.41 -14.68
C LEU A 31 -13.62 -19.45 -15.02
N GLY A 32 -14.37 -19.00 -14.01
CA GLY A 32 -15.52 -18.11 -14.17
C GLY A 32 -16.06 -17.59 -12.83
N SER A 33 -17.16 -16.84 -12.88
CA SER A 33 -17.85 -16.33 -11.68
C SER A 33 -18.48 -17.46 -10.85
N GLN A 34 -18.71 -17.19 -9.57
CA GLN A 34 -19.54 -18.03 -8.69
C GLN A 34 -21.01 -17.99 -9.12
N ASP A 35 -21.80 -18.97 -8.64
CA ASP A 35 -23.23 -19.05 -8.92
C ASP A 35 -23.97 -17.79 -8.45
N ALA A 36 -24.95 -17.34 -9.22
CA ALA A 36 -25.70 -16.12 -8.88
C ALA A 36 -26.76 -16.41 -7.81
N ALA A 37 -26.51 -15.96 -6.58
CA ALA A 37 -27.50 -15.98 -5.50
C ALA A 37 -28.43 -14.74 -5.49
N THR A 38 -28.18 -13.73 -6.34
CA THR A 38 -28.96 -12.49 -6.40
C THR A 38 -29.26 -12.08 -7.85
N PRO A 39 -30.37 -11.37 -8.11
CA PRO A 39 -30.69 -10.87 -9.45
C PRO A 39 -29.63 -9.89 -9.98
N ILE A 40 -28.96 -9.16 -9.09
CA ILE A 40 -27.85 -8.27 -9.44
C ILE A 40 -26.66 -9.08 -9.94
N MET A 41 -26.26 -10.14 -9.22
CA MET A 41 -25.18 -11.03 -9.65
C MET A 41 -25.51 -11.73 -10.97
N GLN A 42 -26.76 -12.16 -11.16
CA GLN A 42 -27.22 -12.73 -12.43
C GLN A 42 -27.03 -11.73 -13.59
N GLY A 43 -27.44 -10.47 -13.40
CA GLY A 43 -27.21 -9.42 -14.38
C GLY A 43 -25.72 -9.19 -14.67
N ILE A 44 -24.86 -9.21 -13.65
CA ILE A 44 -23.40 -9.04 -13.82
C ILE A 44 -22.82 -10.18 -14.67
N ILE A 45 -23.24 -11.42 -14.41
CA ILE A 45 -22.79 -12.59 -15.18
C ILE A 45 -23.26 -12.47 -16.64
N ASP A 46 -24.51 -12.10 -16.88
CA ASP A 46 -25.04 -11.94 -18.24
C ASP A 46 -24.30 -10.83 -19.01
N LEU A 47 -24.07 -9.69 -18.36
CA LEU A 47 -23.26 -8.59 -18.92
C LEU A 47 -21.82 -9.03 -19.25
N HIS A 48 -21.19 -9.78 -18.34
CA HIS A 48 -19.85 -10.32 -18.56
C HIS A 48 -19.80 -11.21 -19.80
N HIS A 49 -20.78 -12.10 -19.99
CA HIS A 49 -20.84 -12.97 -21.17
C HIS A 49 -21.06 -12.19 -22.47
N ASP A 50 -21.91 -11.16 -22.45
CA ASP A 50 -22.16 -10.31 -23.63
C ASP A 50 -20.89 -9.54 -24.05
N ILE A 51 -20.17 -8.95 -23.09
CA ILE A 51 -18.90 -8.26 -23.36
C ILE A 51 -17.85 -9.23 -23.89
N PHE A 52 -17.70 -10.38 -23.23
CA PHE A 52 -16.69 -11.38 -23.58
C PHE A 52 -16.90 -11.93 -25.00
N PHE A 53 -18.15 -12.06 -25.45
CA PHE A 53 -18.48 -12.43 -26.82
C PHE A 53 -17.91 -11.45 -27.86
N PHE A 54 -18.15 -10.14 -27.68
CA PHE A 54 -17.60 -9.13 -28.59
C PHE A 54 -16.07 -9.10 -28.56
N LEU A 55 -15.47 -9.31 -27.38
CA LEU A 55 -14.02 -9.35 -27.23
C LEU A 55 -13.40 -10.51 -28.01
N ILE A 56 -13.95 -11.73 -27.90
CA ILE A 56 -13.50 -12.88 -28.69
C ILE A 56 -13.64 -12.63 -30.19
N LEU A 57 -14.75 -12.03 -30.62
CA LEU A 57 -14.98 -11.72 -32.04
C LEU A 57 -13.90 -10.79 -32.59
N ILE A 58 -13.60 -9.69 -31.87
CA ILE A 58 -12.55 -8.74 -32.26
C ILE A 58 -11.19 -9.43 -32.25
N LEU A 59 -10.89 -10.22 -31.21
CA LEU A 59 -9.62 -10.93 -31.09
C LEU A 59 -9.38 -11.87 -32.28
N VAL A 60 -10.37 -12.70 -32.64
CA VAL A 60 -10.27 -13.61 -33.79
C VAL A 60 -10.09 -12.85 -35.10
N PHE A 61 -10.81 -11.73 -35.28
CA PHE A 61 -10.68 -10.88 -36.47
C PHE A 61 -9.27 -10.28 -36.59
N VAL A 62 -8.73 -9.73 -35.51
CA VAL A 62 -7.38 -9.15 -35.48
C VAL A 62 -6.32 -10.23 -35.71
N LEU A 63 -6.44 -11.38 -35.04
CA LEU A 63 -5.53 -12.50 -35.24
C LEU A 63 -5.56 -13.00 -36.69
N TRP A 64 -6.74 -13.10 -37.30
CA TRP A 64 -6.88 -13.51 -38.69
C TRP A 64 -6.20 -12.53 -39.67
N ILE A 65 -6.41 -11.21 -39.50
CA ILE A 65 -5.74 -10.19 -40.32
C ILE A 65 -4.23 -10.24 -40.11
N LEU A 66 -3.77 -10.40 -38.86
CA LEU A 66 -2.34 -10.50 -38.55
C LEU A 66 -1.69 -11.70 -39.24
N VAL A 67 -2.29 -12.89 -39.13
CA VAL A 67 -1.80 -14.10 -39.79
C VAL A 67 -1.81 -13.93 -41.31
N ARG A 68 -2.87 -13.35 -41.88
CA ARG A 68 -2.95 -13.06 -43.32
C ARG A 68 -1.87 -12.08 -43.78
N ALA A 69 -1.61 -11.03 -43.00
CA ALA A 69 -0.57 -10.06 -43.31
C ALA A 69 0.82 -10.70 -43.25
N LEU A 70 1.11 -11.49 -42.22
CA LEU A 70 2.39 -12.20 -42.09
C LEU A 70 2.60 -13.22 -43.21
N TRP A 71 1.56 -13.94 -43.63
CA TRP A 71 1.65 -14.89 -44.73
C TRP A 71 1.84 -14.19 -46.07
N HIS A 72 0.99 -13.21 -46.40
CA HIS A 72 1.00 -12.58 -47.71
C HIS A 72 2.21 -11.67 -47.91
N PHE A 73 2.64 -10.94 -46.88
CA PHE A 73 3.82 -10.05 -46.95
C PHE A 73 5.10 -10.73 -46.46
N HIS A 74 5.15 -12.06 -46.47
CA HIS A 74 6.36 -12.79 -46.17
C HIS A 74 7.44 -12.52 -47.23
N TYR A 75 8.70 -12.35 -46.80
CA TYR A 75 9.81 -11.91 -47.66
C TYR A 75 10.02 -12.80 -48.91
N LYS A 76 9.66 -14.09 -48.82
CA LYS A 76 9.74 -15.02 -49.96
C LYS A 76 8.69 -14.74 -51.03
N GLU A 77 7.51 -14.24 -50.65
CA GLU A 77 6.40 -13.99 -51.58
C GLU A 77 6.35 -12.52 -52.04
N ASN A 78 6.77 -11.56 -51.20
CA ASN A 78 6.77 -10.13 -51.51
C ASN A 78 8.11 -9.48 -51.16
N ALA A 79 9.10 -9.58 -52.06
CA ALA A 79 10.46 -9.07 -51.86
C ALA A 79 10.60 -7.53 -51.99
N ILE A 80 9.66 -6.86 -52.64
CA ILE A 80 9.70 -5.39 -52.84
C ILE A 80 8.57 -4.75 -52.01
N PRO A 81 8.87 -3.97 -50.95
CA PRO A 81 7.86 -3.35 -50.11
C PRO A 81 7.20 -2.16 -50.82
N GLN A 82 5.87 -2.08 -50.74
CA GLN A 82 5.11 -0.92 -51.22
C GLN A 82 5.24 0.25 -50.24
N ARG A 83 5.49 1.47 -50.75
CA ARG A 83 5.63 2.70 -49.94
C ARG A 83 4.33 3.50 -49.89
N ILE A 84 3.28 2.91 -49.30
CA ILE A 84 2.00 3.62 -49.06
C ILE A 84 2.00 4.11 -47.62
N VAL A 85 1.94 5.43 -47.42
CA VAL A 85 2.02 6.06 -46.10
C VAL A 85 0.64 6.53 -45.60
N HIS A 86 -0.25 6.94 -46.51
CA HIS A 86 -1.55 7.51 -46.16
C HIS A 86 -2.68 6.72 -46.81
N GLY A 87 -3.70 6.43 -46.02
CA GLY A 87 -4.91 5.74 -46.46
C GLY A 87 -6.12 6.29 -45.73
N THR A 88 -6.59 7.49 -46.08
CA THR A 88 -7.68 8.19 -45.40
C THR A 88 -8.92 7.31 -45.19
N THR A 89 -9.26 6.45 -46.17
CA THR A 89 -10.38 5.52 -46.06
C THR A 89 -10.20 4.49 -44.93
N ILE A 90 -9.02 3.87 -44.79
CA ILE A 90 -8.78 2.88 -43.72
C ILE A 90 -8.71 3.55 -42.34
N GLU A 91 -8.26 4.81 -42.29
CA GLU A 91 -8.23 5.59 -41.05
C GLU A 91 -9.62 5.96 -40.54
N ILE A 92 -10.54 6.29 -41.44
CA ILE A 92 -11.95 6.50 -41.10
C ILE A 92 -12.60 5.17 -40.71
N LEU A 93 -12.32 4.10 -41.45
CA LEU A 93 -12.91 2.78 -41.21
C LEU A 93 -12.52 2.22 -39.83
N ARG A 94 -11.25 2.33 -39.44
CA ARG A 94 -10.75 1.86 -38.14
C ARG A 94 -11.23 2.68 -36.94
N THR A 95 -11.77 3.88 -37.14
CA THR A 95 -12.31 4.70 -36.04
C THR A 95 -13.81 4.50 -35.90
N ILE A 96 -14.54 4.38 -37.01
CA ILE A 96 -15.98 4.12 -37.00
C ILE A 96 -16.31 2.71 -36.50
N PHE A 97 -15.62 1.67 -36.99
CA PHE A 97 -15.96 0.30 -36.60
C PHE A 97 -15.84 0.02 -35.09
N PRO A 98 -14.73 0.37 -34.41
CA PRO A 98 -14.63 0.18 -32.96
C PRO A 98 -15.65 1.01 -32.19
N SER A 99 -15.95 2.24 -32.64
CA SER A 99 -16.94 3.11 -31.99
C SER A 99 -18.34 2.50 -32.06
N LEU A 100 -18.74 1.93 -33.21
CA LEU A 100 -20.03 1.25 -33.35
C LEU A 100 -20.14 0.03 -32.45
N ILE A 101 -19.10 -0.81 -32.39
CA ILE A 101 -19.09 -1.99 -31.51
C ILE A 101 -19.22 -1.58 -30.04
N SER A 102 -18.54 -0.50 -29.63
CA SER A 102 -18.63 0.02 -28.28
C SER A 102 -20.05 0.46 -27.90
N ILE A 103 -20.79 1.09 -28.82
CA ILE A 103 -22.18 1.50 -28.55
C ILE A 103 -23.06 0.28 -28.24
N PHE A 104 -22.90 -0.83 -28.96
CA PHE A 104 -23.65 -2.05 -28.72
C PHE A 104 -23.37 -2.67 -27.34
N ILE A 105 -22.13 -2.55 -26.84
CA ILE A 105 -21.74 -3.03 -25.50
C ILE A 105 -22.30 -2.14 -24.38
N THR A 106 -22.41 -0.84 -24.66
CA THR A 106 -22.84 0.15 -23.67
C THR A 106 -24.35 0.05 -23.34
N ILE A 107 -25.18 -0.41 -24.27
CA ILE A 107 -26.64 -0.57 -24.07
C ILE A 107 -26.98 -1.50 -22.89
N PRO A 108 -26.51 -2.77 -22.84
CA PRO A 108 -26.79 -3.65 -21.70
C PRO A 108 -26.16 -3.17 -20.39
N SER A 109 -25.01 -2.48 -20.46
CA SER A 109 -24.35 -1.90 -19.28
C SER A 109 -25.21 -0.83 -18.59
N PHE A 110 -25.85 0.04 -19.37
CA PHE A 110 -26.74 1.06 -18.82
C PHE A 110 -28.04 0.47 -18.25
N ALA A 111 -28.61 -0.57 -18.89
CA ALA A 111 -29.80 -1.23 -18.38
C ALA A 111 -29.57 -1.78 -16.97
N LEU A 112 -28.47 -2.51 -16.75
CA LEU A 112 -28.12 -3.06 -15.44
C LEU A 112 -27.85 -1.99 -14.38
N SER A 113 -27.19 -0.89 -14.78
CA SER A 113 -26.87 0.21 -13.86
C SER A 113 -28.08 1.02 -13.43
N MET A 114 -29.18 1.04 -14.20
CA MET A 114 -30.41 1.76 -13.85
C MET A 114 -31.33 0.91 -12.96
N ASP A 115 -31.29 -0.41 -13.13
CA ASP A 115 -32.05 -1.35 -12.29
C ASP A 115 -31.43 -1.48 -10.89
N ALA A 116 -30.11 -1.38 -10.76
CA ALA A 116 -29.41 -1.41 -9.47
C ALA A 116 -29.93 -0.37 -8.43
N PRO A 117 -30.06 0.93 -8.76
CA PRO A 117 -30.61 1.93 -7.83
C PRO A 117 -32.13 1.83 -7.65
N LEU A 118 -32.87 1.22 -8.58
CA LEU A 118 -34.29 0.92 -8.40
C LEU A 118 -34.50 -0.20 -7.36
N ILE A 119 -33.58 -1.16 -7.31
CA ILE A 119 -33.48 -2.19 -6.26
C ILE A 119 -33.01 -1.57 -4.93
N GLU A 120 -32.12 -0.58 -4.97
CA GLU A 120 -31.74 0.22 -3.78
C GLU A 120 -32.89 1.09 -3.25
N ALA A 121 -33.77 1.60 -4.11
CA ALA A 121 -35.00 2.28 -3.72
C ALA A 121 -36.08 1.33 -3.16
N MET A 122 -35.93 0.02 -3.36
CA MET A 122 -36.69 -1.04 -2.69
C MET A 122 -36.04 -1.45 -1.36
N LEU A 123 -34.84 -0.96 -1.04
CA LEU A 123 -34.33 -1.02 0.33
C LEU A 123 -35.14 -0.05 1.20
N PRO A 124 -35.66 -0.49 2.36
CA PRO A 124 -36.52 0.34 3.16
C PRO A 124 -35.73 1.53 3.72
N SER A 125 -36.23 2.72 3.44
CA SER A 125 -35.91 3.91 4.22
C SER A 125 -36.41 3.68 5.66
N PRO A 126 -35.63 4.04 6.71
CA PRO A 126 -35.94 3.68 8.10
C PRO A 126 -37.25 4.24 8.66
N ASN A 127 -38.03 5.01 7.88
CA ASN A 127 -39.22 5.73 8.33
C ASN A 127 -40.53 5.42 7.56
N ARG A 128 -40.62 4.34 6.77
CA ARG A 128 -41.93 3.85 6.29
C ARG A 128 -42.25 2.47 6.85
N SER A 129 -43.11 2.48 7.86
CA SER A 129 -43.88 1.33 8.30
C SER A 129 -44.75 0.77 7.18
N SER A 130 -44.92 -0.56 7.17
CA SER A 130 -45.85 -1.38 6.36
C SER A 130 -45.35 -1.95 5.04
N SER A 131 -44.31 -2.79 5.12
CA SER A 131 -44.32 -4.08 4.42
C SER A 131 -43.46 -5.03 5.25
N GLU A 132 -44.08 -6.10 5.72
CA GLU A 132 -43.41 -7.22 6.37
C GLU A 132 -42.39 -7.80 5.37
N ASP A 133 -41.16 -8.05 5.83
CA ASP A 133 -40.10 -8.92 5.23
C ASP A 133 -38.69 -8.30 5.18
N SER A 134 -38.50 -7.01 5.47
CA SER A 134 -37.15 -6.44 5.46
C SER A 134 -36.44 -6.52 6.82
N PHE A 135 -35.55 -7.49 6.96
CA PHE A 135 -34.54 -7.48 8.03
C PHE A 135 -33.49 -6.39 7.76
N GLY A 136 -33.47 -5.34 8.57
CA GLY A 136 -32.40 -4.35 8.55
C GLY A 136 -31.14 -4.89 9.25
N LEU A 137 -30.25 -5.54 8.50
CA LEU A 137 -28.96 -5.98 9.03
C LEU A 137 -27.98 -4.81 9.08
N ARG A 138 -27.70 -4.29 10.28
CA ARG A 138 -26.57 -3.36 10.49
C ARG A 138 -25.32 -4.19 10.73
N VAL A 139 -24.43 -4.25 9.74
CA VAL A 139 -23.11 -4.88 9.89
C VAL A 139 -22.25 -3.96 10.77
N LEU A 140 -22.21 -4.24 12.06
CA LEU A 140 -21.26 -3.61 12.99
C LEU A 140 -19.95 -4.40 12.90
N CYS A 141 -18.92 -3.81 12.30
CA CYS A 141 -17.63 -4.46 12.06
C CYS A 141 -16.77 -4.69 13.32
N GLU A 142 -17.27 -4.53 14.54
CA GLU A 142 -16.47 -4.70 15.75
C GLU A 142 -17.20 -5.48 16.86
N PRO A 143 -16.47 -6.28 17.68
CA PRO A 143 -15.01 -6.42 17.69
C PRO A 143 -14.48 -7.69 17.00
N TRP A 144 -13.46 -7.53 16.15
CA TRP A 144 -12.57 -8.61 15.72
C TRP A 144 -11.41 -8.76 16.71
N PRO A 145 -10.84 -9.97 16.88
CA PRO A 145 -9.55 -10.12 17.56
C PRO A 145 -8.49 -9.26 16.86
N ILE A 146 -7.61 -8.62 17.64
CA ILE A 146 -6.55 -7.76 17.11
C ILE A 146 -5.69 -8.57 16.15
N ILE A 147 -5.54 -8.08 14.92
CA ILE A 147 -4.66 -8.66 13.92
C ILE A 147 -3.32 -7.95 14.01
N PRO A 148 -2.25 -8.62 14.47
CA PRO A 148 -0.94 -7.99 14.61
C PRO A 148 -0.31 -7.75 13.23
N ASN A 149 0.32 -6.58 13.08
CA ASN A 149 1.21 -6.26 11.98
C ASN A 149 2.59 -6.88 12.23
N LEU A 150 2.71 -8.18 11.95
CA LEU A 150 3.92 -8.97 12.16
C LEU A 150 5.14 -8.38 11.43
N GLY A 151 4.94 -7.74 10.28
CA GLY A 151 6.01 -7.12 9.51
C GLY A 151 6.63 -5.92 10.25
N LEU A 152 5.79 -4.99 10.72
CA LEU A 152 6.26 -3.82 11.45
C LEU A 152 6.81 -4.21 12.84
N GLU A 153 6.17 -5.14 13.54
CA GLU A 153 6.68 -5.67 14.81
C GLU A 153 8.06 -6.30 14.66
N SER A 154 8.28 -7.10 13.61
CA SER A 154 9.58 -7.72 13.33
C SER A 154 10.66 -6.68 12.99
N SER A 155 10.29 -5.62 12.27
CA SER A 155 11.18 -4.50 11.96
C SER A 155 11.63 -3.78 13.24
N ILE A 156 10.69 -3.43 14.11
CA ILE A 156 10.96 -2.81 15.42
C ILE A 156 11.85 -3.70 16.28
N LEU A 157 11.54 -4.99 16.39
CA LEU A 157 12.35 -5.96 17.15
C LEU A 157 13.79 -6.04 16.66
N ASN A 158 14.01 -6.12 15.35
CA ASN A 158 15.37 -6.20 14.79
C ASN A 158 16.18 -4.92 15.06
N ARG A 159 15.52 -3.76 14.96
CA ARG A 159 16.10 -2.45 15.27
C ARG A 159 16.47 -2.32 16.75
N ILE A 160 15.59 -2.75 17.65
CA ILE A 160 15.87 -2.82 19.10
C ILE A 160 17.08 -3.71 19.38
N ARG A 161 17.15 -4.90 18.78
CA ARG A 161 18.29 -5.81 18.95
C ARG A 161 19.62 -5.18 18.55
N ILE A 162 19.66 -4.41 17.45
CA ILE A 162 20.86 -3.69 17.03
C ILE A 162 21.31 -2.71 18.13
N LEU A 163 20.38 -1.99 18.75
CA LEU A 163 20.67 -1.06 19.84
C LEU A 163 21.08 -1.78 21.15
N GLU A 164 20.49 -2.94 21.43
CA GLU A 164 20.85 -3.77 22.58
C GLU A 164 22.25 -4.36 22.42
N ASP A 165 22.60 -4.82 21.22
CA ASP A 165 23.92 -5.39 20.92
C ASP A 165 25.02 -4.34 20.91
N SER A 166 24.70 -3.08 20.59
CA SER A 166 25.62 -1.96 20.71
C SER A 166 25.68 -1.34 22.12
N ASN A 167 24.95 -1.89 23.10
CA ASN A 167 24.79 -1.33 24.45
C ASN A 167 24.41 0.16 24.44
N SER A 168 23.41 0.51 23.63
CA SER A 168 22.94 1.89 23.47
C SER A 168 22.44 2.48 24.80
N PRO A 169 22.89 3.69 25.20
CA PRO A 169 22.37 4.36 26.39
C PRO A 169 20.91 4.83 26.23
N PHE A 170 20.38 4.82 25.01
CA PHE A 170 19.03 5.30 24.69
C PHE A 170 17.93 4.25 24.87
N LEU A 171 18.24 3.09 25.46
CA LEU A 171 17.28 2.04 25.82
C LEU A 171 16.85 2.07 27.30
N LEU A 172 16.93 3.25 27.94
CA LEU A 172 16.44 3.50 29.31
C LEU A 172 17.06 2.60 30.40
N GLY A 173 18.25 2.04 30.15
CA GLY A 173 18.95 1.17 31.10
C GLY A 173 18.30 -0.21 31.30
N LYS A 174 17.41 -0.63 30.38
CA LYS A 174 16.75 -1.94 30.44
C LYS A 174 17.68 -3.09 30.06
N GLU A 175 17.39 -4.27 30.58
CA GLU A 175 18.10 -5.49 30.19
C GLU A 175 17.73 -5.93 28.76
N LYS A 176 18.61 -6.73 28.13
CA LYS A 176 18.38 -7.22 26.76
C LYS A 176 17.08 -8.02 26.69
N GLY A 177 16.19 -7.62 25.78
CA GLY A 177 14.89 -8.25 25.55
C GLY A 177 13.74 -7.71 26.42
N GLU A 178 14.03 -6.95 27.48
CA GLU A 178 13.02 -6.38 28.37
C GLU A 178 12.21 -5.28 27.66
N TYR A 179 12.88 -4.40 26.91
CA TYR A 179 12.23 -3.30 26.19
C TYR A 179 11.17 -3.78 25.20
N TRP A 180 11.49 -4.80 24.38
CA TRP A 180 10.52 -5.37 23.44
C TRP A 180 9.41 -6.17 24.13
N ALA A 181 9.71 -6.85 25.25
CA ALA A 181 8.71 -7.60 26.00
C ALA A 181 7.59 -6.69 26.51
N GLU A 182 7.93 -5.51 27.03
CA GLU A 182 6.96 -4.50 27.47
C GLU A 182 6.12 -3.95 26.33
N ILE A 183 6.74 -3.58 25.20
CA ILE A 183 6.01 -3.10 24.01
C ILE A 183 5.01 -4.17 23.56
N LYS A 184 5.46 -5.42 23.46
CA LYS A 184 4.61 -6.54 23.04
C LYS A 184 3.46 -6.79 24.01
N GLN A 185 3.68 -6.62 25.31
CA GLN A 185 2.63 -6.72 26.31
C GLN A 185 1.61 -5.58 26.19
N SER A 186 2.06 -4.35 25.99
CA SER A 186 1.20 -3.17 25.76
C SER A 186 0.32 -3.33 24.52
N LEU A 187 0.91 -3.76 23.39
CA LEU A 187 0.19 -3.98 22.14
C LEU A 187 -0.88 -5.08 22.25
N ARG A 188 -0.60 -6.16 23.00
CA ARG A 188 -1.57 -7.24 23.24
C ARG A 188 -2.75 -6.83 24.10
N ASN A 189 -2.55 -5.84 24.96
CA ASN A 189 -3.57 -5.33 25.89
C ASN A 189 -4.45 -4.23 25.27
N SER A 190 -4.26 -3.88 23.99
CA SER A 190 -5.04 -2.85 23.32
C SER A 190 -6.53 -3.23 23.25
N SER A 191 -7.43 -2.26 23.39
CA SER A 191 -8.88 -2.48 23.40
C SER A 191 -9.50 -2.55 22.00
N SER A 192 -8.81 -2.01 20.99
CA SER A 192 -9.29 -1.95 19.60
C SER A 192 -8.12 -2.00 18.61
N GLN A 193 -8.41 -2.35 17.35
CA GLN A 193 -7.42 -2.34 16.27
C GLN A 193 -6.81 -0.94 16.07
N ARG A 194 -7.61 0.12 16.28
CA ARG A 194 -7.15 1.51 16.19
C ARG A 194 -6.14 1.85 17.27
N GLU A 195 -6.37 1.39 18.50
CA GLU A 195 -5.44 1.59 19.61
C GLU A 195 -4.14 0.82 19.39
N TYR A 196 -4.23 -0.43 18.92
CA TYR A 196 -3.06 -1.23 18.52
C TYR A 196 -2.19 -0.49 17.50
N TYR A 197 -2.77 0.01 16.41
CA TYR A 197 -2.02 0.74 15.39
C TYR A 197 -1.43 2.05 15.91
N ARG A 198 -2.17 2.76 16.78
CA ARG A 198 -1.68 4.01 17.39
C ARG A 198 -0.48 3.76 18.29
N GLY A 199 -0.52 2.71 19.12
CA GLY A 199 0.60 2.30 19.96
C GLY A 199 1.80 1.87 19.13
N LEU A 200 1.57 1.03 18.12
CA LEU A 200 2.64 0.53 17.25
C LEU A 200 3.34 1.66 16.47
N ASP A 201 2.57 2.61 15.94
CA ASP A 201 3.10 3.78 15.22
C ASP A 201 3.86 4.73 16.15
N PHE A 202 3.39 4.90 17.40
CA PHE A 202 4.12 5.64 18.43
C PHE A 202 5.48 5.02 18.73
N GLU A 203 5.54 3.72 19.04
CA GLU A 203 6.80 3.01 19.33
C GLU A 203 7.75 3.04 18.14
N ASN A 204 7.23 2.93 16.91
CA ASN A 204 8.05 3.02 15.71
C ASN A 204 8.75 4.38 15.55
N ARG A 205 8.04 5.48 15.84
CA ARG A 205 8.61 6.84 15.79
C ARG A 205 9.61 7.08 16.91
N ASP A 206 9.25 6.70 18.14
CA ASP A 206 10.13 6.86 19.31
C ASP A 206 11.44 6.08 19.12
N LEU A 207 11.36 4.85 18.62
CA LEU A 207 12.54 4.05 18.29
C LEU A 207 13.41 4.72 17.21
N LEU A 208 12.82 5.32 16.18
CA LEU A 208 13.58 6.01 15.13
C LEU A 208 14.41 7.18 15.69
N ILE A 209 13.83 7.95 16.62
CA ILE A 209 14.55 9.02 17.32
C ILE A 209 15.74 8.44 18.10
N ARG A 210 15.52 7.35 18.84
CA ARG A 210 16.58 6.68 19.62
C ARG A 210 17.72 6.17 18.74
N GLU A 211 17.41 5.65 17.54
CA GLU A 211 18.42 5.22 16.58
C GLU A 211 19.27 6.38 16.07
N HIS A 212 18.65 7.50 15.72
CA HIS A 212 19.40 8.69 15.30
C HIS A 212 20.26 9.26 16.42
N LYS A 213 19.75 9.28 17.67
CA LYS A 213 20.55 9.64 18.86
C LYS A 213 21.73 8.69 19.05
N HIS A 214 21.50 7.38 18.89
CA HIS A 214 22.55 6.38 18.97
C HIS A 214 23.61 6.56 17.87
N SER A 215 23.20 6.86 16.62
CA SER A 215 24.12 7.15 15.52
C SER A 215 25.02 8.34 15.85
N CYS A 216 24.42 9.46 16.28
CA CYS A 216 25.16 10.65 16.71
C CYS A 216 26.16 10.33 17.84
N TYR A 217 25.72 9.58 18.84
CA TYR A 217 26.56 9.18 19.99
C TYR A 217 27.72 8.29 19.57
N LYS A 218 27.48 7.35 18.65
CA LYS A 218 28.52 6.46 18.14
C LYS A 218 29.61 7.26 17.42
N ILE A 219 29.23 8.16 16.53
CA ILE A 219 30.18 9.00 15.79
C ILE A 219 30.94 9.92 16.76
N PHE A 220 30.24 10.50 17.74
CA PHE A 220 30.89 11.30 18.79
C PHE A 220 31.95 10.49 19.55
N ARG A 221 31.65 9.25 19.94
CA ARG A 221 32.65 8.36 20.58
C ARG A 221 33.83 8.07 19.67
N GLU A 222 33.61 7.85 18.37
CA GLU A 222 34.69 7.63 17.40
C GLU A 222 35.61 8.86 17.29
N VAL A 223 35.06 10.08 17.36
CA VAL A 223 35.84 11.33 17.37
C VAL A 223 36.69 11.46 18.64
N LEU A 224 36.12 11.14 19.81
CA LEU A 224 36.85 11.16 21.08
C LEU A 224 37.99 10.13 21.10
N LEU A 225 37.72 8.91 20.64
CA LEU A 225 38.73 7.84 20.54
C LEU A 225 39.87 8.23 19.60
N SER A 226 39.58 9.00 18.55
CA SER A 226 40.58 9.49 17.60
C SER A 226 41.39 10.67 18.15
N ASN A 227 40.88 11.38 19.18
CA ASN A 227 41.51 12.58 19.75
C ASN A 227 41.44 12.58 21.29
N PRO A 228 42.28 11.77 21.97
CA PRO A 228 42.24 11.63 23.44
C PRO A 228 42.42 12.95 24.20
N SER A 229 43.17 13.91 23.63
CA SER A 229 43.38 15.23 24.23
C SER A 229 42.10 16.06 24.40
N LEU A 230 41.06 15.78 23.61
CA LEU A 230 39.76 16.46 23.74
C LEU A 230 38.98 15.99 24.97
N GLU A 231 39.16 14.72 25.34
CA GLU A 231 38.52 14.15 26.54
C GLU A 231 39.18 14.70 27.81
N GLU A 232 40.50 14.87 27.81
CA GLU A 232 41.24 15.47 28.93
C GLU A 232 40.97 16.97 29.11
N ALA A 233 40.68 17.69 28.03
CA ALA A 233 40.40 19.13 28.05
C ALA A 233 38.94 19.47 28.37
N ALA A 234 38.07 18.48 28.48
CA ALA A 234 36.64 18.70 28.66
C ALA A 234 36.30 19.20 30.07
N ALA A 235 35.37 20.16 30.17
CA ALA A 235 34.94 20.70 31.46
C ALA A 235 34.11 19.71 32.31
N TYR A 236 33.41 18.77 31.65
CA TYR A 236 32.50 17.79 32.24
C TYR A 236 32.64 16.44 31.53
N TYR A 237 32.00 15.38 32.07
CA TYR A 237 31.97 14.03 31.48
C TYR A 237 31.42 14.08 30.03
N PRO A 238 32.28 13.95 29.00
CA PRO A 238 31.90 14.26 27.61
C PRO A 238 30.71 13.46 27.09
N GLN A 239 30.63 12.18 27.49
CA GLN A 239 29.60 11.26 27.05
C GLN A 239 28.24 11.61 27.66
N GLU A 240 28.18 11.97 28.94
CA GLU A 240 26.96 12.39 29.63
C GLU A 240 26.50 13.76 29.12
N SER A 241 27.44 14.71 28.95
CA SER A 241 27.16 16.03 28.38
C SER A 241 26.60 15.93 26.96
N PHE A 242 27.09 15.02 26.14
CA PHE A 242 26.57 14.79 24.79
C PHE A 242 25.15 14.22 24.82
N ILE A 243 24.88 13.24 25.69
CA ILE A 243 23.53 12.68 25.87
C ILE A 243 22.56 13.78 26.35
N ALA A 244 22.98 14.61 27.30
CA ALA A 244 22.20 15.73 27.80
C ALA A 244 21.89 16.74 26.68
N PHE A 245 22.88 17.11 25.86
CA PHE A 245 22.71 17.99 24.71
C PHE A 245 21.67 17.47 23.70
N LEU A 246 21.68 16.16 23.40
CA LEU A 246 20.69 15.56 22.50
C LEU A 246 19.28 15.52 23.10
N ASN A 247 19.14 15.54 24.42
CA ASN A 247 17.85 15.51 25.10
C ASN A 247 17.28 16.91 25.36
N GLU A 248 18.13 17.89 25.67
CA GLU A 248 17.77 19.28 25.97
C GLU A 248 16.97 19.92 24.82
N LYS A 249 17.21 19.51 23.57
CA LYS A 249 16.50 20.06 22.40
C LYS A 249 15.00 19.78 22.38
N ARG A 250 14.52 18.79 23.12
CA ARG A 250 13.08 18.52 23.26
C ARG A 250 12.40 19.51 24.21
N ASP A 251 13.17 20.18 25.07
CA ASP A 251 12.69 21.19 26.01
C ASP A 251 12.70 22.61 25.42
N ASP A 252 13.17 22.76 24.18
CA ASP A 252 13.27 24.04 23.48
C ASP A 252 11.86 24.55 23.06
N PRO A 253 11.46 25.75 23.52
CA PRO A 253 10.14 26.32 23.23
C PRO A 253 9.85 26.51 21.73
N ASP A 254 10.91 26.67 20.92
CA ASP A 254 10.81 26.83 19.46
C ASP A 254 10.52 25.50 18.74
N PHE A 255 10.77 24.39 19.43
CA PHE A 255 10.52 23.03 18.96
C PHE A 255 9.13 22.54 19.38
N CYS A 256 8.78 22.79 20.65
CA CYS A 256 7.53 22.40 21.29
C CYS A 256 6.50 23.56 21.29
N HIS A 257 6.22 24.11 20.11
CA HIS A 257 5.18 25.11 19.96
C HIS A 257 3.77 24.52 20.20
N PRO A 258 2.84 25.24 20.86
CA PRO A 258 1.49 24.74 21.15
C PRO A 258 0.63 24.42 19.91
N GLY A 259 1.08 24.79 18.71
CA GLY A 259 0.45 24.42 17.44
C GLY A 259 0.98 23.13 16.81
N HIS A 260 2.08 22.56 17.29
CA HIS A 260 2.66 21.33 16.74
C HIS A 260 2.01 20.08 17.34
N SER A 261 1.64 19.13 16.48
CA SER A 261 1.27 17.78 16.90
C SER A 261 2.52 17.01 17.40
N PRO A 262 2.36 15.99 18.28
CA PRO A 262 3.49 15.18 18.74
C PRO A 262 4.31 14.57 17.58
N ALA A 263 3.64 14.15 16.51
CA ALA A 263 4.32 13.61 15.32
C ALA A 263 5.13 14.66 14.54
N GLU A 264 4.75 15.93 14.58
CA GLU A 264 5.53 17.03 13.98
C GLU A 264 6.77 17.33 14.82
N VAL A 265 6.64 17.34 16.16
CA VAL A 265 7.79 17.48 17.07
C VAL A 265 8.80 16.34 16.85
N ASP A 266 8.32 15.10 16.78
CA ASP A 266 9.15 13.92 16.49
C ASP A 266 9.93 14.10 15.16
N ARG A 267 9.27 14.62 14.12
CA ARG A 267 9.90 14.87 12.80
C ARG A 267 10.97 15.95 12.86
N LEU A 268 10.70 17.05 13.56
CA LEU A 268 11.69 18.11 13.74
C LEU A 268 12.91 17.57 14.50
N GLU A 269 12.72 16.69 15.49
CA GLU A 269 13.81 16.12 16.28
C GLU A 269 14.71 15.27 15.40
N ILE A 270 14.12 14.44 14.54
CA ILE A 270 14.86 13.66 13.55
C ILE A 270 15.64 14.57 12.59
N LEU A 271 15.05 15.67 12.11
CA LEU A 271 15.75 16.61 11.22
C LEU A 271 16.96 17.26 11.91
N PHE A 272 16.80 17.66 13.17
CA PHE A 272 17.90 18.19 13.98
C PHE A 272 19.01 17.16 14.19
N LEU A 273 18.67 15.93 14.59
CA LEU A 273 19.66 14.87 14.80
C LEU A 273 20.44 14.57 13.51
N ASN A 274 19.76 14.54 12.36
CA ASN A 274 20.42 14.39 11.06
C ASN A 274 21.36 15.56 10.73
N GLN A 275 21.04 16.79 11.17
CA GLN A 275 21.91 17.94 11.00
C GLN A 275 23.16 17.82 11.86
N VAL A 276 23.00 17.44 13.13
CA VAL A 276 24.11 17.18 14.06
C VAL A 276 25.03 16.08 13.54
N GLU A 277 24.46 14.96 13.10
CA GLU A 277 25.19 13.84 12.52
C GLU A 277 26.04 14.28 11.32
N LYS A 278 25.44 14.99 10.37
CA LYS A 278 26.16 15.50 9.19
C LYS A 278 27.28 16.47 9.54
N ASP A 279 27.05 17.35 10.52
CA ASP A 279 28.07 18.31 10.95
C ASP A 279 29.26 17.61 11.60
N ILE A 280 29.01 16.67 12.50
CA ILE A 280 30.05 15.88 13.17
C ILE A 280 30.84 15.05 12.15
N VAL A 281 30.17 14.38 11.21
CA VAL A 281 30.85 13.59 10.17
C VAL A 281 31.72 14.47 9.27
N ARG A 282 31.30 15.70 8.98
CA ARG A 282 32.02 16.61 8.09
C ARG A 282 33.21 17.29 8.77
N HIS A 283 33.05 17.71 10.02
CA HIS A 283 34.03 18.56 10.70
C HIS A 283 34.81 17.84 11.82
N GLY A 284 34.40 16.64 12.23
CA GLY A 284 35.06 15.88 13.29
C GLY A 284 35.16 16.69 14.58
N SER A 285 36.37 16.80 15.14
CA SER A 285 36.67 17.59 16.34
C SER A 285 36.34 19.09 16.22
N GLU A 286 36.30 19.62 14.98
CA GLU A 286 36.01 21.03 14.72
C GLU A 286 34.51 21.34 14.65
N SER A 287 33.64 20.32 14.79
CA SER A 287 32.19 20.49 14.83
C SER A 287 31.77 21.48 15.91
N ILE A 288 30.84 22.38 15.55
CA ILE A 288 30.29 23.37 16.48
C ILE A 288 29.57 22.69 17.65
N HIS A 289 28.95 21.54 17.39
CA HIS A 289 28.23 20.77 18.40
C HIS A 289 29.19 20.11 19.39
N ILE A 290 30.33 19.57 18.91
CA ILE A 290 31.36 19.00 19.80
C ILE A 290 31.98 20.07 20.68
N LYS A 291 32.37 21.22 20.11
CA LYS A 291 32.93 22.34 20.89
C LYS A 291 31.96 22.82 21.96
N ARG A 292 30.67 22.92 21.63
CA ARG A 292 29.61 23.27 22.59
C ARG A 292 29.51 22.27 23.73
N VAL A 293 29.51 20.98 23.42
CA VAL A 293 29.36 19.91 24.42
C VAL A 293 30.56 19.83 25.35
N LEU A 294 31.78 20.03 24.83
CA LEU A 294 33.01 19.96 25.62
C LEU A 294 33.30 21.22 26.43
N GLY A 295 32.51 22.28 26.26
CA GLY A 295 32.70 23.57 26.96
C GLY A 295 33.81 24.44 26.36
N ASN A 296 34.20 24.20 25.11
CA ASN A 296 35.27 24.91 24.40
C ASN A 296 34.76 26.05 23.48
N LEU A 297 33.56 26.56 23.75
CA LEU A 297 33.02 27.74 23.05
C LEU A 297 33.18 28.97 23.94
N ASP A 298 34.15 29.82 23.58
CA ASP A 298 34.11 31.27 23.85
C ASP A 298 33.17 31.97 22.84
#